data_AF-X1KJU3-F1
#
_entry.id   AF-X1KJU3-F1
#
_cell.length_a   1.000
_cell.length_b   1.000
_cell.length_c   1.000
_cell.angle_alpha   90.00
_cell.angle_beta   90.00
_cell.angle_gamma   90.00
#
_symmetry.space_group_name_H-M   'P 1'
#
loop_
_entity.id
_entity.type
_entity.pdbx_description
1 polymer ?
#
loop_
_entity_poly.entity_id
_entity_poly.type
_entity_poly.pdbx_seq_one_letter_code
_entity_poly.pdbx_strand_id
1 'polypeptide(L)'
;MLIQETRHWDDKMRITQSLRSKELEEDYRYFPEQDLVPIEVDNAFIERVKEFLPEMPTERALRLRRKYMLSEFDSENLVLDKRIADFYEVGANADPTFGSKEYKQYCNWLMNNISGW
;
A
#
# COMPACT_ATOMS: atom_id res chain seq x y z
N MET A 1 28.57 -18.76 20.85
CA MET A 1 28.33 -18.88 19.39
C MET A 1 26.82 -18.82 19.19
N LEU A 2 26.32 -17.95 18.30
CA LEU A 2 24.88 -17.81 18.06
C LEU A 2 24.44 -18.89 17.06
N ILE A 3 23.38 -19.65 17.35
CA ILE A 3 22.88 -20.72 16.48
C ILE A 3 21.94 -20.12 15.43
N GLN A 4 22.16 -20.41 14.16
CA GLN A 4 21.26 -20.01 13.08
C GLN A 4 20.10 -21.02 12.98
N GLU A 5 18.87 -20.52 12.99
CA GLU A 5 17.68 -21.37 13.02
C GLU A 5 16.48 -20.69 12.34
N THR A 6 15.57 -21.50 11.84
CA THR A 6 14.24 -21.06 11.39
C THR A 6 13.27 -21.19 12.57
N ARG A 7 12.65 -20.08 12.96
CA ARG A 7 11.67 -20.04 14.06
C ARG A 7 10.26 -19.77 13.53
N HIS A 8 9.27 -20.34 14.20
CA HIS A 8 7.85 -20.08 14.02
C HIS A 8 7.33 -19.15 15.12
N TRP A 9 6.32 -18.34 14.83
CA TRP A 9 5.67 -17.49 15.82
C TRP A 9 4.39 -18.15 16.34
N ASP A 10 4.29 -18.34 17.67
CA ASP A 10 3.08 -18.82 18.32
C ASP A 10 2.29 -17.63 18.90
N ASP A 11 1.16 -17.32 18.28
CA ASP A 11 0.29 -16.21 18.70
C ASP A 11 -0.29 -16.38 20.11
N LYS A 12 -0.59 -17.62 20.54
CA LYS A 12 -1.22 -17.88 21.84
C LYS A 12 -0.25 -17.66 22.98
N MET A 13 0.98 -18.16 22.80
CA MET A 13 2.02 -18.06 23.82
C MET A 13 2.86 -16.78 23.68
N ARG A 14 2.73 -16.06 22.56
CA ARG A 14 3.53 -14.87 22.21
C ARG A 14 5.04 -15.13 22.26
N ILE A 15 5.44 -16.32 21.81
CA ILE A 15 6.84 -16.73 21.76
C ILE A 15 7.19 -17.17 20.34
N THR A 16 8.48 -17.05 20.00
CA THR A 16 9.03 -17.74 18.84
C THR A 16 9.47 -19.14 19.26
N GLN A 17 9.12 -20.17 18.50
CA GLN A 17 9.54 -21.56 18.71
C GLN A 17 10.53 -21.95 17.62
N SER A 18 11.64 -22.61 17.97
CA SER A 18 12.58 -23.11 16.97
C SER A 18 12.02 -24.33 16.26
N LEU A 19 12.12 -24.36 14.93
CA LEU A 19 11.67 -25.50 14.11
C LEU A 19 12.85 -26.31 13.59
N ARG A 20 13.80 -25.64 12.92
CA ARG A 20 14.93 -26.27 12.26
C ARG A 20 16.20 -25.44 12.51
N SER A 21 17.27 -26.10 12.95
CA SER A 21 18.61 -25.51 12.94
C SER A 21 19.17 -25.50 11.52
N LYS A 22 19.75 -24.36 11.12
CA LYS A 22 20.52 -24.23 9.88
C LYS A 22 21.98 -24.53 10.22
N GLU A 23 22.41 -25.76 9.93
CA GLU A 23 23.81 -26.14 10.16
C GLU A 23 24.72 -25.80 8.97
N LEU A 24 24.16 -25.72 7.76
CA LEU A 24 24.82 -25.31 6.50
C LEU A 24 23.81 -24.53 5.63
N GLU A 25 24.28 -23.59 4.80
CA GLU A 25 23.44 -22.99 3.74
C GLU A 25 23.02 -24.09 2.74
N GLU A 26 21.74 -24.14 2.39
CA GLU A 26 21.24 -25.10 1.40
C GLU A 26 21.66 -24.66 -0.01
N ASP A 27 22.34 -25.54 -0.73
CA ASP A 27 22.62 -25.33 -2.15
C ASP A 27 21.35 -25.63 -2.98
N TYR A 28 20.61 -24.58 -3.32
CA TYR A 28 19.41 -24.66 -4.16
C TYR A 28 19.73 -24.97 -5.63
N ARG A 29 21.01 -25.02 -6.02
CA ARG A 29 21.48 -25.37 -7.37
C ARG A 29 20.73 -24.59 -8.44
N TYR A 30 20.70 -23.26 -8.33
CA TYR A 30 20.07 -22.41 -9.34
C TYR A 30 20.72 -22.63 -10.71
N PHE A 31 19.91 -22.92 -11.72
CA PHE A 31 20.31 -22.94 -13.13
C PHE A 31 19.21 -22.29 -13.97
N PRO A 32 19.54 -21.76 -15.17
CA PRO A 32 18.54 -21.19 -16.06
C PRO A 32 17.51 -22.24 -16.45
N GLU A 33 16.23 -21.92 -16.26
CA GLU A 33 15.13 -22.75 -16.72
C GLU A 33 15.23 -22.91 -18.24
N GLN A 34 15.29 -24.16 -18.73
CA GLN A 34 15.52 -24.46 -20.14
C GLN A 34 14.22 -24.43 -20.94
N ASP A 35 13.09 -24.70 -20.27
CA ASP A 35 11.77 -24.73 -20.89
C ASP A 35 11.19 -23.31 -21.08
N LEU A 36 11.75 -22.31 -20.39
CA LEU A 36 11.32 -20.91 -20.49
C LEU A 36 12.28 -20.10 -21.35
N VAL A 37 11.74 -19.49 -22.41
CA VAL A 37 12.48 -18.48 -23.16
C VAL A 37 12.69 -17.23 -22.30
N PRO A 38 13.84 -16.52 -22.45
CA PRO A 38 14.03 -15.23 -21.81
C PRO A 38 12.90 -14.26 -22.15
N ILE A 39 12.35 -13.60 -21.13
CA ILE A 39 11.32 -12.58 -21.31
C ILE A 39 12.02 -11.24 -21.56
N GLU A 40 11.94 -10.75 -22.79
CA GLU A 40 12.38 -9.41 -23.13
C GLU A 40 11.25 -8.40 -22.90
N VAL A 41 11.51 -7.40 -22.05
CA VAL A 41 10.57 -6.31 -21.77
C VAL A 41 10.99 -5.09 -22.58
N ASP A 42 10.24 -4.75 -23.61
CA ASP A 42 10.53 -3.60 -24.47
C ASP A 42 10.07 -2.27 -23.85
N ASN A 43 10.62 -1.16 -24.35
CA ASN A 43 10.26 0.17 -23.87
C ASN A 43 8.77 0.48 -24.09
N ALA A 44 8.17 -0.04 -25.17
CA ALA A 44 6.74 0.15 -25.43
C ALA A 44 5.87 -0.52 -24.38
N PHE A 45 6.25 -1.69 -23.87
CA PHE A 45 5.58 -2.33 -22.73
C PHE A 45 5.75 -1.50 -21.46
N ILE A 46 6.96 -1.01 -21.16
CA ILE A 46 7.22 -0.19 -19.97
C ILE A 46 6.35 1.07 -19.98
N GLU A 47 6.30 1.80 -21.10
CA GLU A 47 5.50 3.02 -21.21
C GLU A 47 4.00 2.74 -21.08
N ARG A 48 3.50 1.66 -21.71
CA ARG A 48 2.11 1.22 -21.50
C ARG A 48 1.81 0.96 -20.02
N VAL A 49 2.66 0.21 -19.31
CA VAL A 49 2.44 -0.08 -17.89
C VAL A 49 2.43 1.20 -17.05
N LYS A 50 3.31 2.16 -17.35
CA LYS A 50 3.34 3.46 -16.67
C LYS A 50 2.03 4.24 -16.87
N GLU A 51 1.44 4.21 -18.06
CA GLU A 51 0.17 4.89 -18.34
C GLU A 51 -1.01 4.31 -17.53
N PHE A 52 -0.98 3.01 -17.23
CA PHE A 52 -2.02 2.35 -16.42
C PHE A 52 -1.76 2.41 -14.92
N LEU A 53 -0.55 2.82 -14.49
CA LEU A 53 -0.22 2.89 -13.08
C LEU A 53 -1.01 4.03 -12.44
N PRO A 54 -1.83 3.75 -11.42
CA PRO A 54 -2.53 4.81 -10.69
C PRO A 54 -1.55 5.67 -9.91
N GLU A 55 -2.01 6.87 -9.52
CA GLU A 55 -1.27 7.75 -8.61
C GLU A 55 -0.86 7.00 -7.33
N MET A 56 0.39 7.15 -6.92
CA MET A 56 0.90 6.49 -5.72
C MET A 56 0.24 7.07 -4.47
N PRO A 57 -0.03 6.26 -3.42
CA PRO A 57 -0.72 6.73 -2.22
C PRO A 57 -0.05 7.95 -1.57
N THR A 58 1.28 7.97 -1.51
CA THR A 58 2.06 9.08 -0.94
C THR A 58 1.90 10.38 -1.74
N GLU A 59 1.95 10.30 -3.07
CA GLU A 59 1.77 11.44 -3.96
C GLU A 59 0.33 11.97 -3.85
N ARG A 60 -0.63 11.04 -3.81
CA ARG A 60 -2.03 11.35 -3.61
C ARG A 60 -2.29 12.04 -2.28
N ALA A 61 -1.73 11.55 -1.17
CA ALA A 61 -1.90 12.19 0.14
C ALA A 61 -1.40 13.64 0.13
N LEU A 62 -0.21 13.88 -0.45
CA LEU A 62 0.33 15.23 -0.61
C LEU A 62 -0.57 16.13 -1.47
N ARG A 63 -1.13 15.59 -2.56
CA ARG A 63 -2.06 16.32 -3.43
C ARG A 63 -3.36 16.64 -2.70
N LEU A 64 -3.97 15.68 -2.01
CA LEU A 64 -5.20 15.85 -1.23
C LEU A 64 -5.02 16.88 -0.11
N ARG A 65 -3.91 16.80 0.62
CA ARG A 65 -3.53 17.76 1.67
C ARG A 65 -3.50 19.19 1.13
N ARG A 66 -2.84 19.41 -0.02
CA ARG A 66 -2.72 20.74 -0.63
C ARG A 66 -4.05 21.23 -1.23
N LYS A 67 -4.77 20.36 -1.95
CA LYS A 67 -6.00 20.71 -2.67
C LYS A 67 -7.17 20.98 -1.73
N TYR A 68 -7.33 20.17 -0.70
CA TYR A 68 -8.49 20.20 0.21
C TYR A 68 -8.15 20.77 1.60
N MET A 69 -6.92 21.27 1.80
CA MET A 69 -6.43 21.84 3.07
C MET A 69 -6.60 20.90 4.26
N LEU A 70 -6.49 19.59 4.01
CA LEU A 70 -6.58 18.55 5.04
C LEU A 70 -5.32 18.52 5.89
N SER A 71 -5.42 17.92 7.08
CA SER A 71 -4.23 17.61 7.88
C SER A 71 -3.45 16.45 7.23
N GLU A 72 -2.19 16.31 7.63
CA GLU A 72 -1.34 15.20 7.17
C GLU A 72 -1.98 13.85 7.51
N PHE A 73 -2.39 13.69 8.77
CA PHE A 73 -3.09 12.49 9.26
C PHE A 73 -4.36 12.16 8.47
N ASP A 74 -5.22 13.16 8.21
CA ASP A 74 -6.45 12.94 7.44
C ASP A 74 -6.15 12.51 6.00
N SER A 75 -5.17 13.17 5.36
CA SER A 75 -4.78 12.84 3.99
C SER A 75 -4.14 11.46 3.85
N GLU A 76 -3.35 11.03 4.84
CA GLU A 76 -2.74 9.70 4.88
C GLU A 76 -3.78 8.61 5.12
N ASN A 77 -4.74 8.85 6.02
CA ASN A 77 -5.81 7.91 6.29
C ASN A 77 -6.72 7.70 5.08
N LEU A 78 -7.05 8.77 4.33
CA LEU A 78 -7.89 8.66 3.14
C LEU A 78 -7.26 7.76 2.06
N VAL A 79 -5.93 7.79 1.91
CA VAL A 79 -5.22 7.03 0.87
C VAL A 79 -4.88 5.59 1.26
N LEU A 80 -5.20 5.16 2.48
CA LEU A 80 -5.04 3.76 2.90
C LEU A 80 -5.88 2.81 2.04
N ASP A 81 -7.06 3.27 1.60
CA ASP A 81 -7.89 2.58 0.61
C ASP A 81 -8.15 3.50 -0.58
N LYS A 82 -7.74 3.04 -1.77
CA LYS A 82 -7.95 3.76 -3.03
C LYS A 82 -9.42 4.12 -3.26
N ARG A 83 -10.36 3.23 -2.91
CA ARG A 83 -11.80 3.44 -3.14
C ARG A 83 -12.34 4.55 -2.26
N ILE A 84 -11.89 4.61 -1.01
CA ILE A 84 -12.26 5.67 -0.07
C ILE A 84 -11.73 7.01 -0.57
N ALA A 85 -10.46 7.07 -1.00
CA ALA A 85 -9.90 8.28 -1.59
C ALA A 85 -10.64 8.72 -2.87
N ASP A 86 -10.99 7.78 -3.77
CA ASP A 86 -11.75 8.07 -4.99
C ASP A 86 -13.13 8.65 -4.64
N PHE A 87 -13.82 8.03 -3.69
CA PHE A 87 -15.14 8.49 -3.23
C PHE A 87 -15.08 9.86 -2.55
N TYR A 88 -14.05 10.11 -1.74
CA TYR A 88 -13.81 11.41 -1.14
C TYR A 88 -13.65 12.50 -2.20
N GLU A 89 -12.82 12.26 -3.21
CA GLU A 89 -12.59 13.24 -4.28
C GLU A 89 -13.86 13.50 -5.10
N VAL A 90 -14.63 12.46 -5.44
CA VAL A 90 -15.90 12.63 -6.15
C VAL A 90 -16.88 13.48 -5.34
N GLY A 91 -17.06 13.17 -4.05
CA GLY A 91 -17.96 13.94 -3.17
C GLY A 91 -17.48 15.37 -2.94
N ALA A 92 -16.18 15.57 -2.72
CA ALA A 92 -15.59 16.89 -2.51
C ALA A 92 -15.70 17.79 -3.75
N ASN A 93 -15.70 17.22 -4.96
CA ASN A 93 -15.87 17.99 -6.19
C ASN A 93 -17.34 18.12 -6.63
N ALA A 94 -18.28 17.46 -5.96
CA ALA A 94 -19.70 17.48 -6.34
C ALA A 94 -20.40 18.80 -5.96
N ASP A 95 -19.93 19.47 -4.91
CA ASP A 95 -20.48 20.74 -4.43
C ASP A 95 -19.43 21.87 -4.56
N PRO A 96 -19.64 22.86 -5.45
CA PRO A 96 -18.69 23.95 -5.67
C PRO A 96 -18.61 24.94 -4.49
N THR A 97 -19.50 24.84 -3.49
CA THR A 97 -19.49 25.70 -2.31
C THR A 97 -18.53 25.24 -1.23
N PHE A 98 -17.93 24.05 -1.37
CA PHE A 98 -17.04 23.48 -0.36
C PHE A 98 -15.78 24.33 -0.19
N GLY A 99 -15.59 24.82 1.04
CA GLY A 99 -14.35 25.41 1.51
C GLY A 99 -13.57 24.46 2.40
N SER A 100 -12.51 24.99 3.02
CA SER A 100 -11.62 24.22 3.91
C SER A 100 -12.34 23.55 5.08
N LYS A 101 -13.39 24.19 5.60
CA LYS A 101 -14.17 23.67 6.73
C LYS A 101 -15.04 22.50 6.29
N GLU A 102 -15.70 22.62 5.14
CA GLU A 102 -16.58 21.62 4.56
C GLU A 102 -15.78 20.38 4.13
N TYR A 103 -14.61 20.56 3.49
CA TYR A 103 -13.71 19.45 3.15
C TYR A 103 -13.30 18.62 4.37
N LYS A 104 -12.97 19.29 5.48
CA LYS A 104 -12.61 18.63 6.74
C LYS A 104 -13.81 17.93 7.38
N GLN A 105 -14.98 18.57 7.38
CA GLN A 105 -16.21 17.95 7.91
C GLN A 105 -16.59 16.70 7.12
N TYR A 106 -16.51 16.76 5.79
CA TYR A 106 -16.76 15.61 4.93
C TYR A 106 -15.76 14.49 5.16
N CYS A 107 -14.47 14.81 5.32
CA CYS A 107 -13.43 13.82 5.64
C CYS A 107 -13.73 13.12 6.97
N ASN A 108 -14.03 13.89 8.02
CA ASN A 108 -14.38 13.34 9.33
C ASN A 108 -15.63 12.46 9.26
N TRP A 109 -16.66 12.90 8.53
CA TRP A 109 -17.87 12.11 8.34
C TRP A 109 -17.57 10.80 7.61
N LEU A 110 -16.78 10.85 6.54
CA LEU A 110 -16.41 9.69 5.76
C LEU A 110 -15.65 8.67 6.60
N MET A 111 -14.61 9.12 7.31
CA MET A 111 -13.79 8.25 8.15
C MET A 111 -14.62 7.61 9.26
N ASN A 112 -15.38 8.41 10.02
CA ASN A 112 -16.14 7.88 11.16
C ASN A 112 -17.26 6.90 10.76
N ASN A 113 -17.89 7.10 9.60
CA ASN A 113 -19.01 6.26 9.16
C ASN A 113 -18.56 5.05 8.33
N ILE A 114 -17.41 5.12 7.65
CA ILE A 114 -16.94 4.01 6.80
C ILE A 114 -15.95 3.11 7.56
N SER A 115 -15.08 3.66 8.42
CA SER A 115 -14.11 2.85 9.16
C SER A 115 -14.71 2.09 10.34
N GLY A 116 -15.99 2.33 10.67
CA GLY A 116 -16.72 1.66 11.74
C GLY A 116 -17.50 0.42 11.31
N TRP A 117 -17.52 0.11 10.02
CA TRP A 117 -18.16 -1.08 9.44
C TRP A 117 -17.13 -2.11 8.97
#